data_AF-A0AAU7TLP3-F1
#
_entry.id   AF-A0AAU7TLP3-F1
#
_cell.length_a   1.000
_cell.length_b   1.000
_cell.length_c   1.000
_cell.angle_alpha   90.00
_cell.angle_beta   90.00
_cell.angle_gamma   90.00
#
_symmetry.space_group_name_H-M   'P 1'
#
loop_
_entity.id
_entity.type
_entity.pdbx_description
1 polymer ?
#
loop_
_entity_poly.entity_id
_entity_poly.type
_entity_poly.pdbx_seq_one_letter_code
_entity_poly.pdbx_strand_id
1 'polypeptide(L)'
;MPTSPAHDSHVVVFDVNVFLDVASLLGPRFEATALSSASAVHIGSACPHPTDSRIDSLRALTVCTSGRFVGPQPLQVWTSSHIDHLIVHKLTQPIDGPTPELAGFGWTEAEADEFLDRLVYGLVFDMSKGGTVGDVPIPSGSPPLSHEDGCVFRTAAEAGDPTESRLLKYCVTNDRQFRKAEPNLSSEVLILYPSEWVQLVRKARIVAAMGKMKPIK
;
A
#
# COMPACT_ATOMS: atom_id res chain seq x y z
N MET A 1 23.88 1.91 -30.71
CA MET A 1 22.86 2.80 -30.13
C MET A 1 22.67 2.40 -28.68
N PRO A 2 22.79 3.30 -27.69
CA PRO A 2 22.46 2.94 -26.32
C PRO A 2 20.94 2.78 -26.23
N THR A 3 20.52 1.57 -25.92
CA THR A 3 19.15 1.19 -25.58
C THR A 3 18.65 2.02 -24.40
N SER A 4 17.37 2.41 -24.46
CA SER A 4 16.61 3.15 -23.44
C SER A 4 17.07 2.89 -22.00
N PRO A 5 17.16 3.91 -21.12
CA PRO A 5 17.46 3.67 -19.71
C PRO A 5 16.47 2.65 -19.14
N ALA A 6 17.02 1.66 -18.44
CA ALA A 6 16.30 0.58 -17.78
C ALA A 6 15.13 1.14 -16.97
N HIS A 7 13.97 0.49 -17.11
CA HIS A 7 12.75 0.89 -16.44
C HIS A 7 12.97 0.91 -14.92
N ASP A 8 12.75 2.07 -14.27
CA ASP A 8 12.67 2.12 -12.82
C ASP A 8 11.48 1.24 -12.39
N SER A 9 11.74 0.22 -11.58
CA SER A 9 10.69 -0.59 -10.96
C SER A 9 10.23 0.09 -9.68
N HIS A 10 8.91 0.11 -9.47
CA HIS A 10 8.31 0.76 -8.32
C HIS A 10 7.82 -0.30 -7.33
N VAL A 11 8.21 -0.16 -6.07
CA VAL A 11 7.83 -1.06 -4.99
C VAL A 11 7.09 -0.27 -3.93
N VAL A 12 5.89 -0.71 -3.58
CA VAL A 12 5.09 -0.10 -2.53
C VAL A 12 4.77 -1.11 -1.43
N VAL A 13 4.94 -0.68 -0.19
CA VAL A 13 4.44 -1.37 0.99
C VAL A 13 3.38 -0.49 1.62
N PHE A 14 2.23 -1.10 1.93
CA PHE A 14 1.15 -0.44 2.63
C PHE A 14 1.25 -0.76 4.12
N ASP A 15 1.13 0.28 4.93
CA ASP A 15 0.98 0.14 6.37
C ASP A 15 -0.35 -0.54 6.71
N VAL A 16 -0.41 -1.19 7.88
CA VAL A 16 -1.58 -1.93 8.36
C VAL A 16 -2.82 -1.04 8.41
N ASN A 17 -2.68 0.23 8.81
CA ASN A 17 -3.82 1.16 8.85
C ASN A 17 -4.49 1.35 7.48
N VAL A 18 -3.77 1.22 6.36
CA VAL A 18 -4.35 1.33 5.02
C VAL A 18 -5.24 0.13 4.72
N PHE A 19 -4.83 -1.08 5.11
CA PHE A 19 -5.64 -2.28 4.96
C PHE A 19 -6.86 -2.27 5.89
N LEU A 20 -6.70 -1.81 7.13
CA LEU A 20 -7.80 -1.70 8.10
C LEU A 20 -8.85 -0.65 7.67
N ASP A 21 -8.42 0.46 7.08
CA ASP A 21 -9.33 1.43 6.46
C ASP A 21 -10.22 0.77 5.41
N VAL A 22 -9.61 -0.05 4.53
CA VAL A 22 -10.33 -0.76 3.46
C VAL A 22 -11.22 -1.87 4.02
N ALA A 23 -10.76 -2.60 5.04
CA ALA A 23 -11.58 -3.57 5.75
C ALA A 23 -12.85 -2.91 6.33
N SER A 24 -12.72 -1.71 6.90
CA SER A 24 -13.87 -0.95 7.44
C SER A 24 -14.90 -0.56 6.38
N LEU A 25 -14.47 -0.38 5.12
CA LEU A 25 -15.34 0.00 4.01
C LEU A 25 -16.01 -1.21 3.36
N LEU A 26 -15.30 -2.33 3.28
CA LEU A 26 -15.77 -3.52 2.56
C LEU A 26 -16.52 -4.52 3.46
N GLY A 27 -16.20 -4.54 4.75
CA GLY A 27 -16.76 -5.49 5.70
C GLY A 27 -16.17 -6.91 5.56
N PRO A 28 -16.60 -7.84 6.43
CA PRO A 28 -15.98 -9.16 6.60
C PRO A 28 -16.27 -10.14 5.45
N ARG A 29 -17.36 -9.94 4.70
CA ARG A 29 -17.70 -10.81 3.55
C ARG A 29 -17.00 -10.32 2.30
N PHE A 30 -15.70 -10.59 2.22
CA PHE A 30 -14.87 -10.08 1.14
C PHE A 30 -14.98 -10.94 -0.14
N GLU A 31 -15.36 -10.30 -1.25
CA GLU A 31 -15.32 -10.88 -2.59
C GLU A 31 -14.18 -10.27 -3.41
N ALA A 32 -13.60 -11.04 -4.34
CA ALA A 32 -12.49 -10.58 -5.18
C ALA A 32 -12.80 -9.30 -5.98
N THR A 33 -14.08 -9.06 -6.32
CA THR A 33 -14.55 -7.86 -7.02
C THR A 33 -14.94 -6.71 -6.10
N ALA A 34 -14.89 -6.88 -4.78
CA ALA A 34 -15.29 -5.86 -3.81
C ALA A 34 -14.43 -4.60 -3.94
N LEU A 35 -13.11 -4.77 -4.12
CA LEU A 35 -12.17 -3.65 -4.23
C LEU A 35 -12.47 -2.75 -5.44
N SER A 36 -12.63 -3.35 -6.63
CA SER A 36 -12.91 -2.59 -7.86
C SER A 36 -14.31 -1.96 -7.83
N SER A 37 -15.30 -2.67 -7.29
CA SER A 37 -16.68 -2.19 -7.14
C SER A 37 -16.75 -0.98 -6.20
N ALA A 38 -16.14 -1.08 -5.01
CA ALA A 38 -16.09 0.02 -4.06
C ALA A 38 -15.32 1.22 -4.61
N SER A 39 -14.19 0.99 -5.29
CA SER A 39 -13.45 2.09 -5.90
C SER A 39 -14.22 2.78 -7.04
N ALA A 40 -15.07 2.05 -7.78
CA ALA A 40 -15.88 2.63 -8.86
C ALA A 40 -16.93 3.62 -8.33
N VAL A 41 -17.52 3.35 -7.15
CA VAL A 41 -18.47 4.26 -6.47
C VAL A 41 -17.84 5.64 -6.23
N HIS A 42 -16.54 5.68 -5.96
CA HIS A 42 -15.80 6.90 -5.62
C HIS A 42 -14.92 7.43 -6.75
N ILE A 43 -15.11 6.99 -8.00
CA ILE A 43 -14.23 7.38 -9.11
C ILE A 43 -14.25 8.89 -9.37
N GLY A 44 -15.40 9.54 -9.17
CA GLY A 44 -15.60 10.97 -9.40
C GLY A 44 -15.30 11.88 -8.19
N SER A 45 -15.07 11.33 -7.00
CA SER A 45 -14.85 12.16 -5.80
C SER A 45 -13.46 12.79 -5.81
N ALA A 46 -13.30 13.94 -5.13
CA ALA A 46 -12.00 14.60 -4.98
C ALA A 46 -10.94 13.68 -4.32
N CYS A 47 -9.66 13.94 -4.62
CA CYS A 47 -8.50 13.26 -4.04
C CYS A 47 -7.48 14.33 -3.62
N PRO A 48 -7.28 14.59 -2.32
CA PRO A 48 -7.78 13.82 -1.17
C PRO A 48 -9.32 13.88 -1.04
N HIS A 49 -9.91 12.82 -0.47
CA HIS A 49 -11.33 12.80 -0.17
C HIS A 49 -11.63 13.79 0.97
N PRO A 50 -12.65 14.66 0.86
CA PRO A 50 -12.81 15.80 1.77
C PRO A 50 -13.20 15.40 3.20
N THR A 51 -13.84 14.25 3.38
CA THR A 51 -14.47 13.87 4.67
C THR A 51 -14.14 12.46 5.15
N ASP A 52 -13.52 11.63 4.31
CA ASP A 52 -13.30 10.22 4.63
C ASP A 52 -12.01 9.71 3.96
N SER A 53 -10.92 9.72 4.73
CA SER A 53 -9.59 9.32 4.26
C SER A 53 -9.49 7.85 3.85
N ARG A 54 -10.42 7.01 4.32
CA ARG A 54 -10.45 5.58 3.99
C ARG A 54 -10.69 5.34 2.50
N ILE A 55 -11.40 6.27 1.86
CA ILE A 55 -11.59 6.25 0.40
C ILE A 55 -10.27 6.44 -0.33
N ASP A 56 -9.32 7.21 0.21
CA ASP A 56 -8.00 7.35 -0.38
C ASP A 56 -7.14 6.10 -0.16
N SER A 57 -7.27 5.41 0.98
CA SER A 57 -6.69 4.07 1.22
C SER A 57 -7.21 3.04 0.21
N LEU A 58 -8.53 3.00 -0.01
CA LEU A 58 -9.17 2.17 -1.04
C LEU A 58 -8.61 2.45 -2.44
N ARG A 59 -8.49 3.73 -2.80
CA ARG A 59 -7.91 4.13 -4.10
C ARG A 59 -6.43 3.76 -4.20
N ALA A 60 -5.68 3.90 -3.11
CA ALA A 60 -4.26 3.59 -3.05
C ALA A 60 -3.98 2.10 -3.33
N LEU A 61 -4.78 1.20 -2.76
CA LEU A 61 -4.73 -0.23 -3.12
C LEU A 61 -5.19 -0.45 -4.56
N THR A 62 -6.30 0.18 -4.96
CA THR A 62 -6.89 -0.04 -6.30
C THR A 62 -5.96 0.36 -7.44
N VAL A 63 -5.19 1.45 -7.32
CA VAL A 63 -4.27 1.89 -8.39
C VAL A 63 -3.13 0.88 -8.65
N CYS A 64 -2.85 -0.01 -7.70
CA CYS A 64 -1.82 -1.04 -7.79
C CYS A 64 -2.30 -2.32 -8.48
N THR A 65 -3.62 -2.51 -8.64
CA THR A 65 -4.22 -3.73 -9.23
C THR A 65 -3.77 -4.01 -10.67
N SER A 66 -3.28 -2.99 -11.39
CA SER A 66 -2.75 -3.17 -12.75
C SER A 66 -1.30 -3.67 -12.80
N GLY A 67 -0.61 -3.76 -11.67
CA GLY A 67 0.81 -4.13 -11.58
C GLY A 67 1.76 -3.20 -12.32
N ARG A 68 1.32 -1.97 -12.61
CA ARG A 68 2.06 -1.01 -13.46
C ARG A 68 2.02 0.40 -12.87
N PHE A 69 3.17 1.02 -12.74
CA PHE A 69 3.25 2.41 -12.29
C PHE A 69 2.82 3.35 -13.42
N VAL A 70 3.57 3.34 -14.53
CA VAL A 70 3.23 4.05 -15.76
C VAL A 70 3.73 3.29 -17.00
N GLY A 71 2.86 3.16 -18.02
CA GLY A 71 3.22 2.45 -19.24
C GLY A 71 3.71 1.03 -18.94
N PRO A 72 4.92 0.63 -19.37
CA PRO A 72 5.50 -0.69 -19.07
C PRO A 72 6.21 -0.76 -17.71
N GLN A 73 6.36 0.33 -16.96
CA GLN A 73 7.10 0.32 -15.70
C GLN A 73 6.34 -0.51 -14.65
N PRO A 74 6.97 -1.56 -14.07
CA PRO A 74 6.35 -2.40 -13.05
C PRO A 74 5.99 -1.61 -11.79
N LEU A 75 4.88 -1.98 -11.18
CA LEU A 75 4.51 -1.58 -9.83
C LEU A 75 4.19 -2.83 -9.02
N GLN A 76 5.03 -3.14 -8.06
CA GLN A 76 4.93 -4.30 -7.20
C GLN A 76 4.46 -3.88 -5.80
N VAL A 77 3.47 -4.57 -5.26
CA VAL A 77 3.06 -4.43 -3.86
C VAL A 77 3.77 -5.51 -3.05
N TRP A 78 4.40 -5.13 -1.95
CA TRP A 78 5.11 -6.06 -1.08
C TRP A 78 4.55 -6.06 0.34
N THR A 79 4.72 -7.19 1.03
CA THR A 79 4.32 -7.38 2.44
C THR A 79 5.43 -8.08 3.25
N SER A 80 5.15 -8.37 4.53
CA SER A 80 5.96 -9.20 5.43
C SER A 80 5.06 -10.03 6.33
N SER A 81 5.59 -11.10 6.92
CA SER A 81 4.85 -11.90 7.90
C SER A 81 4.32 -11.05 9.06
N HIS A 82 5.06 -10.00 9.44
CA HIS A 82 4.65 -9.09 10.51
C HIS A 82 3.40 -8.28 10.14
N ILE A 83 3.38 -7.71 8.92
CA ILE A 83 2.21 -6.97 8.41
C ILE A 83 1.00 -7.89 8.32
N ASP A 84 1.17 -9.08 7.75
CA ASP A 84 0.10 -10.05 7.55
C ASP A 84 -0.53 -10.47 8.89
N HIS A 85 0.30 -10.84 9.88
CA HIS A 85 -0.17 -11.21 11.21
C HIS A 85 -0.85 -10.04 11.93
N LEU A 86 -0.32 -8.82 11.79
CA LEU A 86 -0.88 -7.66 12.47
C LEU A 86 -2.24 -7.26 11.87
N ILE A 87 -2.44 -7.44 10.57
CA ILE A 87 -3.75 -7.28 9.92
C ILE A 87 -4.76 -8.26 10.54
N VAL A 88 -4.46 -9.56 10.54
CA VAL A 88 -5.37 -10.59 11.09
C VAL A 88 -5.65 -10.33 12.57
N HIS A 89 -4.62 -9.98 13.33
CA HIS A 89 -4.74 -9.65 14.75
C HIS A 89 -5.70 -8.48 14.98
N LYS A 90 -5.56 -7.37 14.22
CA LYS A 90 -6.40 -6.18 14.38
C LYS A 90 -7.83 -6.39 13.89
N LEU A 91 -8.04 -7.22 12.85
CA LEU A 91 -9.38 -7.56 12.38
C LEU A 91 -10.14 -8.40 13.41
N THR A 92 -9.46 -9.33 14.09
CA THR A 92 -10.06 -10.24 15.07
C THR A 92 -10.20 -9.66 16.48
N GLN A 93 -9.46 -8.59 16.80
CA GLN A 93 -9.62 -7.86 18.06
C GLN A 93 -11.07 -7.39 18.25
N PRO A 94 -11.61 -7.45 19.48
CA PRO A 94 -13.00 -7.06 19.76
C PRO A 94 -13.24 -5.57 19.47
N ILE A 95 -14.45 -5.22 19.03
CA ILE A 95 -14.83 -3.82 18.76
C ILE A 95 -14.70 -2.98 20.04
N ASP A 96 -15.19 -3.48 21.16
CA ASP A 96 -15.15 -2.81 22.47
C ASP A 96 -13.93 -3.26 23.28
N GLY A 97 -12.74 -3.14 22.70
CA GLY A 97 -11.48 -3.47 23.36
C GLY A 97 -11.27 -2.65 24.65
N PRO A 98 -10.53 -3.18 25.65
CA PRO A 98 -10.33 -2.51 26.94
C PRO A 98 -9.53 -1.20 26.84
N THR A 99 -8.77 -1.04 25.76
CA THR A 99 -8.08 0.21 25.39
C THR A 99 -8.26 0.47 23.88
N PRO A 100 -8.09 1.72 23.41
CA PRO A 100 -8.17 2.03 21.98
C PRO A 100 -7.22 1.20 21.10
N GLU A 101 -6.06 0.82 21.64
CA GLU A 101 -5.04 0.02 20.93
C GLU A 101 -5.42 -1.47 20.82
N LEU A 102 -6.33 -1.93 21.68
CA LEU A 102 -6.84 -3.31 21.73
C LEU A 102 -8.26 -3.42 21.14
N ALA A 103 -8.80 -2.32 20.63
CA ALA A 103 -10.04 -2.30 19.89
C ALA A 103 -9.75 -2.61 18.41
N GLY A 104 -10.57 -3.48 17.82
CA GLY A 104 -10.47 -3.93 16.43
C GLY A 104 -11.81 -3.96 15.72
N PHE A 105 -11.99 -4.94 14.85
CA PHE A 105 -13.19 -5.07 14.01
C PHE A 105 -14.18 -6.13 14.48
N GLY A 106 -13.78 -6.97 15.45
CA GLY A 106 -14.58 -8.07 15.97
C GLY A 106 -14.91 -9.13 14.93
N TRP A 107 -14.09 -9.26 13.88
CA TRP A 107 -14.25 -10.30 12.87
C TRP A 107 -13.86 -11.66 13.45
N THR A 108 -14.42 -12.71 12.88
CA THR A 108 -13.93 -14.06 13.13
C THR A 108 -12.57 -14.27 12.46
N GLU A 109 -11.78 -15.23 12.96
CA GLU A 109 -10.49 -15.60 12.37
C GLU A 109 -10.64 -15.97 10.89
N ALA A 110 -11.67 -16.75 10.54
CA ALA A 110 -11.96 -17.12 9.15
C ALA A 110 -12.27 -15.92 8.24
N GLU A 111 -12.95 -14.89 8.74
CA GLU A 111 -13.22 -13.66 7.98
C GLU A 111 -11.95 -12.82 7.79
N ALA A 112 -11.09 -12.77 8.81
CA ALA A 112 -9.81 -12.08 8.74
C ALA A 112 -8.82 -12.78 7.79
N ASP A 113 -8.76 -14.12 7.83
CA ASP A 113 -7.96 -14.93 6.91
C ASP A 113 -8.47 -14.81 5.48
N GLU A 114 -9.79 -14.85 5.26
CA GLU A 114 -10.37 -14.66 3.92
C GLU A 114 -10.05 -13.26 3.35
N PHE A 115 -10.03 -12.23 4.20
CA PHE A 115 -9.59 -10.89 3.82
C PHE A 115 -8.09 -10.85 3.46
N LEU A 116 -7.23 -11.46 4.27
CA LEU A 116 -5.79 -11.54 3.99
C LEU A 116 -5.54 -12.25 2.65
N ASP A 117 -6.11 -13.43 2.46
CA ASP A 117 -5.92 -14.24 1.25
C ASP A 117 -6.45 -13.53 0.00
N ARG A 118 -7.69 -13.03 0.04
CA ARG A 118 -8.32 -12.50 -1.16
C ARG A 118 -7.94 -11.08 -1.49
N LEU A 119 -7.73 -10.22 -0.48
CA LEU A 119 -7.33 -8.84 -0.71
C LEU A 119 -5.82 -8.68 -0.74
N VAL A 120 -5.13 -9.05 0.34
CA VAL A 120 -3.71 -8.74 0.51
C VAL A 120 -2.89 -9.62 -0.43
N TYR A 121 -3.05 -10.95 -0.37
CA TYR A 121 -2.32 -11.86 -1.25
C TYR A 121 -2.76 -11.77 -2.71
N GLY A 122 -4.05 -11.55 -2.97
CA GLY A 122 -4.54 -11.21 -4.31
C GLY A 122 -3.86 -9.95 -4.87
N LEU A 123 -3.69 -8.89 -4.07
CA LEU A 123 -3.01 -7.66 -4.52
C LEU A 123 -1.50 -7.87 -4.71
N VAL A 124 -0.83 -8.47 -3.72
CA VAL A 124 0.62 -8.69 -3.67
C VAL A 124 1.06 -9.65 -4.77
N PHE A 125 0.54 -10.89 -4.77
CA PHE A 125 1.07 -11.96 -5.61
C PHE A 125 0.36 -12.07 -6.97
N ASP A 126 -0.96 -11.88 -7.00
CA ASP A 126 -1.72 -12.13 -8.22
C ASP A 126 -1.76 -10.92 -9.15
N MET A 127 -2.06 -9.74 -8.60
CA MET A 127 -2.30 -8.52 -9.39
C MET A 127 -1.02 -7.71 -9.67
N SER A 128 -0.19 -7.50 -8.65
CA SER A 128 1.01 -6.65 -8.78
C SER A 128 2.31 -7.41 -9.06
N LYS A 129 2.28 -8.75 -8.93
CA LYS A 129 3.47 -9.61 -9.06
C LYS A 129 4.61 -9.17 -8.15
N GLY A 130 4.28 -8.65 -6.97
CA GLY A 130 5.25 -8.35 -5.93
C GLY A 130 5.57 -9.57 -5.09
N GLY A 131 5.94 -9.35 -3.84
CA GLY A 131 6.50 -10.39 -3.00
C GLY A 131 6.34 -10.15 -1.50
N THR A 132 6.99 -11.01 -0.74
CA THR A 132 7.15 -10.86 0.71
C THR A 132 8.62 -10.80 1.04
N VAL A 133 9.00 -9.95 2.01
CA VAL A 133 10.33 -9.99 2.61
C VAL A 133 10.47 -11.11 3.65
N GLY A 134 9.39 -11.83 3.93
CA GLY A 134 9.31 -12.86 4.97
C GLY A 134 9.27 -12.25 6.36
N ASP A 135 9.99 -12.86 7.29
CA ASP A 135 10.05 -12.42 8.68
C ASP A 135 10.91 -11.17 8.86
N VAL A 136 10.42 -10.23 9.66
CA VAL A 136 11.10 -8.99 10.00
C VAL A 136 11.45 -9.01 11.49
N PRO A 137 12.61 -9.57 11.89
CA PRO A 137 12.95 -9.77 13.29
C PRO A 137 13.41 -8.48 13.99
N ILE A 138 13.88 -7.49 13.22
CA ILE A 138 14.44 -6.24 13.75
C ILE A 138 13.79 -5.06 13.01
N PRO A 139 13.05 -4.18 13.72
CA PRO A 139 12.47 -2.99 13.11
C PRO A 139 13.57 -2.01 12.67
N SER A 140 13.27 -1.18 11.66
CA SER A 140 14.14 -0.09 11.21
C SER A 140 13.54 1.26 11.58
N GLY A 141 14.38 2.23 11.93
CA GLY A 141 13.91 3.58 12.28
C GLY A 141 13.15 3.67 13.61
N SER A 142 13.25 2.65 14.46
CA SER A 142 12.69 2.63 15.82
C SER A 142 13.82 2.77 16.85
N PRO A 143 13.91 3.89 17.61
CA PRO A 143 13.13 5.14 17.51
C PRO A 143 13.52 6.01 16.29
N PRO A 144 12.67 6.98 15.86
CA PRO A 144 11.46 7.47 16.53
C PRO A 144 10.17 6.70 16.25
N LEU A 145 10.19 5.71 15.34
CA LEU A 145 9.02 4.88 15.06
C LEU A 145 8.70 3.95 16.22
N SER A 146 7.43 3.55 16.33
CA SER A 146 7.03 2.40 17.14
C SER A 146 7.68 1.12 16.60
N HIS A 147 7.61 0.02 17.35
CA HIS A 147 8.10 -1.26 16.86
C HIS A 147 7.34 -1.70 15.60
N GLU A 148 6.00 -1.57 15.61
CA GLU A 148 5.12 -1.95 14.49
C GLU A 148 5.45 -1.12 13.23
N ASP A 149 5.48 0.21 13.35
CA ASP A 149 5.83 1.12 12.25
C ASP A 149 7.26 0.85 11.73
N GLY A 150 8.19 0.53 12.63
CA GLY A 150 9.56 0.21 12.28
C GLY A 150 9.69 -1.11 11.50
N CYS A 151 8.82 -2.09 11.75
CA CYS A 151 8.71 -3.32 10.96
C CYS A 151 8.14 -3.04 9.56
N VAL A 152 7.13 -2.17 9.45
CA VAL A 152 6.61 -1.71 8.15
C VAL A 152 7.69 -0.97 7.36
N PHE A 153 8.40 -0.05 8.00
CA PHE A 153 9.50 0.69 7.37
C PHE A 153 10.63 -0.23 6.90
N ARG A 154 11.01 -1.22 7.74
CA ARG A 154 11.99 -2.25 7.37
C ARG A 154 11.52 -3.06 6.16
N THR A 155 10.26 -3.47 6.13
CA THR A 155 9.64 -4.16 5.00
C THR A 155 9.80 -3.33 3.72
N ALA A 156 9.46 -2.04 3.77
CA ALA A 156 9.61 -1.14 2.62
C ALA A 156 11.07 -0.99 2.18
N ALA A 157 12.02 -0.94 3.11
CA ALA A 157 13.44 -0.81 2.81
C ALA A 157 14.03 -2.08 2.15
N GLU A 158 13.56 -3.26 2.53
CA GLU A 158 14.04 -4.54 2.01
C GLU A 158 13.28 -5.06 0.79
N ALA A 159 12.06 -4.56 0.57
CA ALA A 159 11.21 -4.99 -0.55
C ALA A 159 11.83 -4.68 -1.92
N GLY A 160 11.48 -5.51 -2.91
CA GLY A 160 11.95 -5.44 -4.29
C GLY A 160 12.93 -6.54 -4.66
N ASP A 161 13.00 -6.86 -5.94
CA ASP A 161 13.93 -7.86 -6.45
C ASP A 161 15.36 -7.26 -6.49
N PRO A 162 16.35 -7.86 -5.79
CA PRO A 162 17.72 -7.35 -5.76
C PRO A 162 18.41 -7.33 -7.13
N THR A 163 17.87 -8.02 -8.13
CA THR A 163 18.38 -8.01 -9.51
C THR A 163 17.93 -6.79 -10.31
N GLU A 164 16.95 -6.01 -9.82
CA GLU A 164 16.48 -4.80 -10.49
C GLU A 164 17.43 -3.62 -10.27
N SER A 165 17.91 -3.05 -11.38
CA SER A 165 18.98 -2.04 -11.35
C SER A 165 18.60 -0.69 -10.71
N ARG A 166 17.30 -0.36 -10.68
CA ARG A 166 16.78 0.89 -10.11
C ARG A 166 15.40 0.64 -9.51
N LEU A 167 15.35 0.66 -8.19
CA LEU A 167 14.14 0.48 -7.39
C LEU A 167 13.75 1.81 -6.74
N LEU A 168 12.52 2.24 -6.95
CA LEU A 168 11.89 3.32 -6.18
C LEU A 168 10.95 2.70 -5.17
N LYS A 169 11.24 2.92 -3.88
CA LYS A 169 10.53 2.30 -2.76
C LYS A 169 9.61 3.29 -2.07
N TYR A 170 8.39 2.87 -1.80
CA TYR A 170 7.35 3.68 -1.18
C TYR A 170 6.78 2.97 0.03
N CYS A 171 6.55 3.72 1.10
CA CYS A 171 5.76 3.30 2.25
C CYS A 171 4.51 4.18 2.33
N VAL A 172 3.32 3.59 2.25
CA VAL A 172 2.06 4.33 2.25
C VAL A 172 1.33 4.13 3.57
N THR A 173 1.06 5.23 4.28
CA THR A 173 0.48 5.20 5.63
C THR A 173 -0.42 6.40 5.90
N ASN A 174 -1.51 6.20 6.66
CA ASN A 174 -2.30 7.29 7.27
C ASN A 174 -1.77 7.73 8.65
N ASP A 175 -0.73 7.07 9.18
CA ASP A 175 -0.16 7.40 10.48
C ASP A 175 0.60 8.73 10.44
N ARG A 176 0.09 9.71 11.17
CA ARG A 176 0.68 11.05 11.26
C ARG A 176 2.01 11.06 12.01
N GLN A 177 2.21 10.20 13.00
CA GLN A 177 3.45 10.08 13.74
C GLN A 177 4.54 9.45 12.87
N PHE A 178 4.21 8.40 12.12
CA PHE A 178 5.10 7.82 11.12
C PHE A 178 5.50 8.88 10.07
N ARG A 179 4.54 9.63 9.52
CA ARG A 179 4.86 10.72 8.58
C ARG A 179 5.73 11.82 9.20
N LYS A 180 5.50 12.19 10.46
CA LYS A 180 6.34 13.17 11.18
C LYS A 180 7.77 12.67 11.43
N ALA A 181 7.96 11.35 11.50
CA ALA A 181 9.27 10.75 11.69
C ALA A 181 10.14 10.76 10.42
N GLU A 182 9.55 10.91 9.21
CA GLU A 182 10.25 10.85 7.92
C GLU A 182 11.59 11.59 7.86
N PRO A 183 11.75 12.84 8.36
CA PRO A 183 13.03 13.55 8.28
C PRO A 183 14.19 12.86 9.03
N ASN A 184 13.89 11.92 9.94
CA ASN A 184 14.86 11.17 10.73
C ASN A 184 15.06 9.73 10.24
N LEU A 185 14.44 9.36 9.11
CA LEU A 185 14.49 8.03 8.53
C LEU A 185 15.39 8.00 7.28
N SER A 186 15.76 6.80 6.82
CA SER A 186 16.53 6.65 5.58
C SER A 186 15.78 7.24 4.39
N SER A 187 16.47 7.99 3.54
CA SER A 187 15.90 8.59 2.32
C SER A 187 15.65 7.58 1.18
N GLU A 188 15.97 6.30 1.39
CA GLU A 188 15.78 5.23 0.40
C GLU A 188 14.32 4.84 0.20
N VAL A 189 13.45 5.16 1.17
CA VAL A 189 12.02 4.89 1.13
C VAL A 189 11.26 6.21 1.23
N LEU A 190 10.41 6.48 0.23
CA LEU A 190 9.52 7.64 0.24
C LEU A 190 8.26 7.32 1.04
N ILE A 191 7.97 8.11 2.06
CA ILE A 191 6.79 7.89 2.91
C ILE A 191 5.68 8.82 2.43
N LEU A 192 4.51 8.26 2.11
CA LEU A 192 3.40 9.00 1.50
C LEU A 192 2.09 8.72 2.24
N TYR A 193 1.21 9.72 2.29
CA TYR A 193 -0.20 9.46 2.54
C TYR A 193 -0.84 8.73 1.34
N PRO A 194 -1.94 7.96 1.54
CA PRO A 194 -2.65 7.30 0.45
C PRO A 194 -3.05 8.25 -0.69
N SER A 195 -3.49 9.46 -0.36
CA SER A 195 -3.87 10.48 -1.36
C SER A 195 -2.68 10.99 -2.17
N GLU A 196 -1.52 11.17 -1.54
CA GLU A 196 -0.26 11.57 -2.19
C GLU A 196 0.21 10.48 -3.16
N TRP A 197 0.15 9.20 -2.74
CA TRP A 197 0.44 8.05 -3.59
C TRP A 197 -0.47 8.00 -4.82
N VAL A 198 -1.78 8.12 -4.63
CA VAL A 198 -2.76 8.12 -5.72
C VAL A 198 -2.49 9.28 -6.70
N GLN A 199 -2.21 10.48 -6.19
CA GLN A 199 -1.87 11.63 -7.01
C GLN A 199 -0.58 11.44 -7.80
N LEU A 200 0.47 10.88 -7.16
CA LEU A 200 1.74 10.57 -7.81
C LEU A 200 1.54 9.64 -9.01
N VAL A 201 0.88 8.50 -8.80
CA VAL A 201 0.61 7.51 -9.85
C VAL A 201 -0.24 8.12 -10.97
N ARG A 202 -1.31 8.84 -10.62
CA ARG A 202 -2.18 9.51 -11.62
C ARG A 202 -1.42 10.53 -12.44
N LYS A 203 -0.63 11.40 -11.80
CA LYS A 203 0.16 12.43 -12.48
C LYS A 203 1.18 11.80 -13.44
N ALA A 204 1.89 10.76 -12.99
CA ALA A 204 2.84 10.04 -13.84
C ALA A 204 2.14 9.47 -15.10
N ARG A 205 0.99 8.82 -14.93
CA ARG A 205 0.19 8.26 -16.03
C ARG A 205 -0.33 9.33 -17.00
N ILE A 206 -0.81 10.46 -16.49
CA ILE A 206 -1.27 11.60 -17.31
C ILE A 206 -0.12 12.19 -18.13
N VAL A 207 1.02 12.46 -17.49
CA VAL A 207 2.19 13.04 -18.17
C VAL A 207 2.67 12.11 -19.29
N ALA A 208 2.73 10.80 -19.05
CA ALA A 208 3.11 9.84 -20.08
C ALA A 208 2.09 9.77 -21.23
N ALA A 209 0.79 9.86 -20.94
CA ALA A 209 -0.24 9.90 -21.97
C ALA A 209 -0.14 11.17 -22.84
N MET A 210 0.06 12.33 -22.22
CA MET A 210 0.23 13.60 -22.92
C MET A 210 1.53 13.66 -23.74
N GLY A 211 2.61 13.07 -23.24
CA GLY A 211 3.89 12.97 -23.96
C GLY A 211 3.80 12.13 -25.24
N LYS A 212 2.88 11.16 -25.29
CA LYS A 212 2.59 10.38 -26.51
C LYS A 212 1.73 11.12 -27.54
N MET A 213 1.13 12.27 -27.20
CA MET A 213 0.17 13.00 -28.04
C MET A 213 0.77 14.17 -28.87
N LYS A 214 2.09 14.35 -28.96
CA LYS A 214 2.72 15.35 -29.87
C LYS A 214 3.81 14.74 -30.76
N PRO A 215 3.95 15.14 -32.06
CA PRO A 215 3.20 16.15 -32.83
C PRO A 215 2.47 15.60 -34.07
N ILE A 216 1.29 16.16 -34.36
CA ILE A 216 0.81 16.28 -35.75
C ILE A 216 1.55 17.49 -36.33
N LYS A 217 2.42 17.23 -37.31
CA LYS A 217 2.91 18.24 -38.25
C LYS A 217 1.95 18.33 -39.42
#